data_AF-A0A929J0I8-F1
#
_entry.id   AF-A0A929J0I8-F1
#
_cell.length_a   1.000
_cell.length_b   1.000
_cell.length_c   1.000
_cell.angle_alpha   90.00
_cell.angle_beta   90.00
_cell.angle_gamma   90.00
#
_symmetry.space_group_name_H-M   'P 1'
#
loop_
_entity.id
_entity.type
_entity.pdbx_description
1 polymer ?
#
loop_
_entity_poly.entity_id
_entity_poly.type
_entity_poly.pdbx_seq_one_letter_code
_entity_poly.pdbx_strand_id
1 'polypeptide(L)'
;MVTCIIGISIGSIDIPIEIVLRILAAKILPWLDISDITETQQVIIWFIRVPRVLVAALVGASLAIAGTQMQGLFQNPLASPGIVGTSSGGALGAVIALASGLASYSMFYIPIFASAGALLALFTVYIFSTKNGRLEFYHF
;
A
#
# COMPACT_ATOMS: atom_id res chain seq x y z
N MET A 1 -11.00 -5.90 -11.42
CA MET A 1 -11.29 -7.31 -11.05
C MET A 1 -10.42 -8.30 -11.81
N VAL A 2 -10.37 -8.26 -13.15
CA VAL A 2 -9.52 -9.16 -13.96
C VAL A 2 -8.05 -9.14 -13.52
N THR A 3 -7.49 -7.95 -13.30
CA THR A 3 -6.11 -7.77 -12.80
C THR A 3 -5.87 -8.38 -11.41
N CYS A 4 -6.87 -8.37 -10.53
CA CYS A 4 -6.75 -9.00 -9.20
C CYS A 4 -6.70 -10.52 -9.31
N ILE A 5 -7.52 -11.12 -10.18
CA ILE A 5 -7.56 -12.57 -10.41
C ILE A 5 -6.21 -13.05 -11.00
N ILE A 6 -5.67 -12.29 -11.95
CA ILE A 6 -4.33 -12.53 -12.51
C ILE A 6 -3.26 -12.40 -11.41
N GLY A 7 -3.33 -11.35 -10.58
CA GLY A 7 -2.40 -11.14 -9.47
C GLY A 7 -2.41 -12.24 -8.41
N ILE A 8 -3.54 -12.92 -8.21
CA ILE A 8 -3.62 -14.10 -7.31
C ILE A 8 -3.05 -15.35 -8.00
N SER A 9 -3.12 -15.44 -9.33
CA SER A 9 -2.69 -16.63 -10.05
C SER A 9 -1.18 -16.69 -10.27
N ILE A 10 -0.54 -15.52 -10.42
CA ILE A 10 0.92 -15.41 -10.57
C ILE A 10 1.60 -15.52 -9.19
N GLY A 11 2.55 -16.44 -9.03
CA GLY A 11 3.33 -16.58 -7.80
C GLY A 11 4.47 -17.59 -7.95
N SER A 12 5.19 -17.85 -6.84
CA SER A 12 6.34 -18.77 -6.85
C SER A 12 6.00 -20.23 -7.17
N ILE A 13 4.70 -20.57 -7.16
CA ILE A 13 4.16 -21.88 -7.54
C ILE A 13 3.12 -21.60 -8.62
N ASP A 14 3.27 -22.18 -9.80
CA ASP A 14 2.29 -22.01 -10.86
C ASP A 14 1.00 -22.74 -10.47
N ILE A 15 -0.05 -21.96 -10.17
CA ILE A 15 -1.38 -22.48 -9.89
C ILE A 15 -2.27 -22.01 -11.06
N PRO A 16 -2.83 -22.95 -11.85
CA PRO A 16 -3.66 -22.57 -12.98
C PRO A 16 -4.88 -21.76 -12.54
N ILE A 17 -5.27 -20.81 -13.40
CA ILE A 17 -6.33 -19.83 -13.11
C ILE A 17 -7.66 -20.50 -12.73
N GLU A 18 -7.92 -21.69 -13.30
CA GLU A 18 -9.11 -22.49 -13.04
C GLU A 18 -9.20 -22.93 -11.57
N ILE A 19 -8.08 -23.36 -10.99
CA ILE A 19 -7.98 -23.77 -9.58
C ILE A 19 -8.17 -22.54 -8.68
N VAL A 20 -7.59 -21.39 -9.04
CA VAL A 20 -7.79 -20.13 -8.29
C VAL A 20 -9.26 -19.73 -8.27
N LEU A 21 -9.94 -19.77 -9.43
CA LEU A 21 -11.36 -19.46 -9.54
C LEU A 21 -12.23 -20.43 -8.74
N ARG A 22 -11.92 -21.74 -8.78
CA ARG A 22 -12.63 -22.76 -7.99
C ARG A 22 -12.45 -22.52 -6.49
N ILE A 23 -11.24 -22.23 -6.02
CA ILE A 23 -10.98 -21.96 -4.59
C ILE A 23 -11.68 -20.69 -4.11
N LEU A 24 -11.72 -19.64 -4.93
CA LEU A 24 -12.43 -18.40 -4.61
C LEU A 24 -13.96 -18.63 -4.63
N ALA A 25 -14.47 -19.38 -5.61
CA ALA A 25 -15.88 -19.70 -5.75
C ALA A 25 -16.39 -20.64 -4.66
N ALA A 26 -15.57 -21.58 -4.19
CA ALA A 26 -15.93 -22.53 -3.14
C ALA A 26 -16.27 -21.87 -1.80
N LYS A 27 -15.75 -20.66 -1.54
CA LYS A 27 -16.12 -19.88 -0.34
C LYS A 27 -17.54 -19.29 -0.43
N ILE A 28 -18.06 -19.11 -1.64
CA ILE A 28 -19.41 -18.58 -1.93
C ILE A 28 -20.40 -19.73 -2.17
N LEU A 29 -19.94 -20.82 -2.79
CA LEU A 29 -20.69 -22.02 -3.11
C LEU A 29 -20.06 -23.23 -2.39
N PRO A 30 -20.51 -23.58 -1.18
CA PRO A 30 -19.94 -24.68 -0.39
C PRO A 30 -20.06 -26.06 -1.06
N TRP A 31 -20.94 -26.18 -2.06
CA TRP A 31 -21.23 -27.40 -2.81
C TRP A 31 -20.21 -27.70 -3.91
N LEU A 32 -19.24 -26.82 -4.13
CA LEU A 32 -18.25 -26.99 -5.18
C LEU A 32 -17.21 -28.01 -4.74
N ASP A 33 -16.99 -29.05 -5.55
CA ASP A 33 -16.01 -30.08 -5.24
C ASP A 33 -14.58 -29.51 -5.35
N ILE A 34 -13.85 -29.58 -4.24
CA ILE A 34 -12.49 -29.07 -4.04
C ILE A 34 -11.53 -30.22 -3.71
N SER A 35 -11.99 -31.48 -3.76
CA SER A 35 -11.25 -32.66 -3.28
C SER A 35 -9.92 -32.90 -4.00
N ASP A 36 -9.78 -32.45 -5.24
CA ASP A 36 -8.53 -32.56 -6.02
C ASP A 36 -7.47 -31.49 -5.67
N ILE A 37 -7.80 -30.51 -4.82
CA ILE A 37 -6.93 -29.37 -4.51
C ILE A 37 -6.18 -29.64 -3.21
N THR A 38 -4.86 -29.47 -3.24
CA THR A 38 -4.03 -29.65 -2.04
C THR A 38 -4.28 -28.55 -1.01
N GLU A 39 -4.37 -28.91 0.28
CA GLU A 39 -4.53 -27.94 1.38
C GLU A 39 -3.46 -26.83 1.33
N THR A 40 -2.23 -27.16 0.94
CA THR A 40 -1.14 -26.19 0.76
C THR A 40 -1.48 -25.09 -0.26
N GLN A 41 -2.12 -25.43 -1.38
CA GLN A 41 -2.52 -24.46 -2.40
C GLN A 41 -3.60 -23.50 -1.86
N GLN A 42 -4.56 -24.03 -1.10
CA GLN A 42 -5.59 -23.24 -0.45
C GLN A 42 -4.99 -22.27 0.57
N VAL A 43 -4.04 -22.72 1.39
CA VAL A 43 -3.34 -21.87 2.37
C VAL A 43 -2.56 -20.76 1.67
N ILE A 44 -1.80 -21.07 0.62
CA ILE A 44 -1.03 -20.07 -0.13
C ILE A 44 -1.95 -18.99 -0.71
N ILE A 45 -3.08 -19.38 -1.31
CA ILE A 45 -4.00 -18.43 -1.92
C ILE A 45 -4.62 -17.52 -0.85
N TRP A 46 -5.14 -18.10 0.24
CA TRP A 46 -5.87 -17.34 1.25
C TRP A 46 -4.99 -16.53 2.21
N PHE A 47 -3.84 -17.07 2.61
CA PHE A 47 -3.00 -16.43 3.63
C PHE A 47 -1.82 -15.65 3.06
N ILE A 48 -1.46 -15.85 1.78
CA ILE A 48 -0.31 -15.17 1.16
C ILE A 48 -0.75 -14.29 0.00
N ARG A 49 -1.45 -14.84 -1.00
CA ARG A 49 -1.72 -14.13 -2.26
C ARG A 49 -2.87 -13.14 -2.17
N VAL A 50 -4.01 -13.57 -1.62
CA VAL A 50 -5.19 -12.70 -1.45
C VAL A 50 -4.86 -11.46 -0.61
N PRO A 51 -4.22 -11.57 0.58
CA PRO A 51 -3.87 -10.39 1.38
C PRO A 51 -2.93 -9.45 0.62
N ARG A 52 -1.93 -9.99 -0.10
CA ARG A 52 -0.99 -9.18 -0.88
C ARG A 52 -1.67 -8.38 -1.99
N VAL A 53 -2.58 -9.01 -2.74
CA VAL A 53 -3.32 -8.33 -3.82
C VAL A 53 -4.25 -7.26 -3.25
N LEU A 54 -4.88 -7.51 -2.11
CA LEU A 54 -5.71 -6.52 -1.42
C LEU A 54 -4.89 -5.31 -0.97
N VAL A 55 -3.74 -5.53 -0.32
CA VAL A 55 -2.84 -4.44 0.09
C VAL A 55 -2.36 -3.65 -1.12
N ALA A 56 -1.96 -4.32 -2.22
CA ALA A 56 -1.54 -3.65 -3.44
C ALA A 56 -2.67 -2.77 -4.04
N ALA A 57 -3.90 -3.26 -4.06
CA ALA A 57 -5.06 -2.50 -4.51
C ALA A 57 -5.34 -1.28 -3.64
N LEU A 58 -5.29 -1.44 -2.31
CA LEU A 58 -5.50 -0.35 -1.35
C LEU A 58 -4.41 0.72 -1.46
N VAL A 59 -3.14 0.32 -1.54
CA VAL A 59 -2.01 1.24 -1.70
C VAL A 59 -2.12 1.99 -3.04
N GLY A 60 -2.42 1.28 -4.13
CA GLY A 60 -2.62 1.90 -5.45
C GLY A 60 -3.76 2.91 -5.47
N ALA A 61 -4.91 2.57 -4.87
CA ALA A 61 -6.04 3.50 -4.73
C ALA A 61 -5.66 4.74 -3.90
N SER A 62 -4.93 4.54 -2.80
CA SER A 62 -4.50 5.63 -1.92
C SER A 62 -3.53 6.58 -2.63
N LEU A 63 -2.57 6.04 -3.39
CA LEU A 63 -1.64 6.83 -4.21
C LEU A 63 -2.35 7.59 -5.33
N ALA A 64 -3.36 6.98 -5.98
CA ALA A 64 -4.16 7.65 -7.01
C ALA A 64 -4.97 8.82 -6.42
N ILE A 65 -5.59 8.64 -5.25
CA ILE A 65 -6.33 9.70 -4.56
C ILE A 65 -5.37 10.83 -4.14
N ALA A 66 -4.23 10.49 -3.53
CA ALA A 66 -3.24 11.49 -3.12
C ALA A 66 -2.66 12.26 -4.33
N GLY A 67 -2.39 11.56 -5.43
CA GLY A 67 -1.91 12.16 -6.68
C GLY A 67 -2.91 13.11 -7.31
N THR A 68 -4.17 12.68 -7.46
CA THR A 68 -5.24 13.51 -8.02
C THR A 68 -5.53 14.75 -7.17
N GLN A 69 -5.54 14.63 -5.84
CA GLN A 69 -5.67 15.80 -4.96
C GLN A 69 -4.49 16.77 -5.11
N MET A 70 -3.26 16.26 -5.16
CA MET A 70 -2.07 17.10 -5.29
C MET A 70 -2.01 17.82 -6.64
N GLN A 71 -2.34 17.11 -7.71
CA GLN A 71 -2.42 17.69 -9.06
C GLN A 71 -3.54 18.73 -9.16
N GLY A 72 -4.68 18.49 -8.51
CA GLY A 72 -5.79 19.44 -8.44
C GLY A 72 -5.46 20.70 -7.64
N LEU A 73 -4.80 20.56 -6.49
CA LEU A 73 -4.40 21.68 -5.63
C LEU A 73 -3.40 22.60 -6.33
N PHE A 74 -2.38 22.04 -6.98
CA PHE A 74 -1.35 22.81 -7.68
C PHE A 74 -1.71 23.16 -9.12
N GLN A 75 -2.86 22.67 -9.62
CA GLN A 75 -3.25 22.75 -11.02
C GLN A 75 -2.10 22.36 -11.97
N ASN A 76 -1.28 21.40 -11.55
CA ASN A 76 -0.07 20.99 -12.24
C ASN A 76 -0.06 19.45 -12.36
N PRO A 77 -0.20 18.90 -13.58
CA PRO A 77 -0.23 17.45 -13.80
C PRO A 77 1.10 16.75 -13.43
N LEU A 78 2.20 17.49 -13.27
CA LEU A 78 3.49 16.96 -12.83
C LEU A 78 3.65 16.93 -11.30
N ALA A 79 2.71 17.50 -10.55
CA ALA A 79 2.76 17.46 -9.10
C ALA A 79 2.55 16.02 -8.59
N SER A 80 3.38 15.61 -7.63
CA SER A 80 3.29 14.29 -6.99
C SER A 80 3.21 14.44 -5.47
N PRO A 81 2.51 13.53 -4.77
CA PRO A 81 2.31 13.64 -3.33
C PRO A 81 3.60 13.51 -2.51
N GLY A 82 4.68 13.00 -3.11
CA GLY A 82 5.99 12.89 -2.46
C GLY A 82 6.71 14.23 -2.24
N ILE A 83 6.28 15.31 -2.91
CA ILE A 83 6.93 16.63 -2.84
C ILE A 83 6.89 17.22 -1.42
N VAL A 84 5.90 16.84 -0.60
CA VAL A 84 5.75 17.34 0.78
C VAL A 84 6.66 16.60 1.79
N GLY A 85 7.59 15.77 1.31
CA GLY A 85 8.60 15.11 2.14
C GLY A 85 8.14 13.86 2.89
N THR A 86 6.90 13.41 2.68
CA THR A 86 6.32 12.22 3.31
C THR A 86 7.09 10.93 3.00
N SER A 87 7.59 10.77 1.76
CA SER A 87 8.38 9.60 1.35
C SER A 87 9.73 9.57 2.06
N SER A 88 10.46 10.69 2.08
CA SER A 88 11.78 10.79 2.72
C SER A 88 11.68 10.66 4.25
N GLY A 89 10.67 11.30 4.86
CA GLY A 89 10.39 11.19 6.29
C GLY A 89 10.04 9.76 6.70
N GLY A 90 9.23 9.06 5.90
CA GLY A 90 8.89 7.66 6.17
C GLY A 90 10.08 6.72 6.01
N ALA A 91 10.92 6.93 5.00
CA ALA A 91 12.16 6.18 4.83
C ALA A 91 13.11 6.39 6.02
N LEU A 92 13.30 7.63 6.47
CA LEU A 92 14.11 7.95 7.65
C LEU A 92 13.56 7.25 8.91
N GLY A 93 12.25 7.31 9.13
CA GLY A 93 11.61 6.62 10.25
C GLY A 93 11.84 5.11 10.23
N ALA A 94 11.66 4.47 9.06
CA ALA A 94 11.94 3.04 8.89
C ALA A 94 13.42 2.71 9.20
N VAL A 95 14.35 3.52 8.70
CA VAL A 95 15.79 3.34 8.95
C VAL A 95 16.12 3.50 10.44
N ILE A 96 15.49 4.45 11.15
CA ILE A 96 15.67 4.61 12.60
C ILE A 96 15.19 3.34 13.34
N ALA A 97 14.04 2.78 12.98
CA ALA A 97 13.55 1.54 13.59
C ALA A 97 14.46 0.33 13.34
N LEU A 98 15.06 0.26 12.15
CA LEU A 98 16.04 -0.77 11.79
C LEU A 98 17.36 -0.58 12.55
N ALA A 99 17.92 0.63 12.53
CA ALA A 99 19.21 0.95 13.12
C ALA A 99 19.21 0.86 14.65
N SER A 100 18.07 1.16 15.29
CA SER A 100 17.90 1.04 16.74
C SER A 100 17.68 -0.40 17.23
N GLY A 101 17.54 -1.37 16.31
CA GLY A 101 17.25 -2.77 16.64
C GLY A 101 15.81 -3.03 17.09
N LEU A 102 14.94 -2.01 17.12
CA LEU A 102 13.53 -2.16 17.48
C LEU A 102 12.79 -3.10 16.54
N ALA A 103 13.16 -3.12 15.26
CA ALA A 103 12.62 -4.04 14.27
C ALA A 103 12.75 -5.53 14.66
N SER A 104 13.73 -5.89 15.48
CA SER A 104 13.94 -7.28 15.93
C SER A 104 12.97 -7.72 17.03
N TYR A 105 12.36 -6.78 17.76
CA TYR A 105 11.41 -7.09 18.84
C TYR A 105 10.00 -7.35 18.31
N SER A 106 9.58 -6.61 17.29
CA SER A 106 8.25 -6.76 16.68
C SER A 106 8.24 -6.21 15.26
N MET A 107 7.55 -6.94 14.36
CA MET A 107 7.34 -6.53 12.97
C MET A 107 6.57 -5.20 12.82
N PHE A 108 5.85 -4.76 13.87
CA PHE A 108 5.05 -3.54 13.84
C PHE A 108 5.87 -2.26 14.04
N TYR A 109 7.11 -2.33 14.52
CA TYR A 109 7.90 -1.12 14.76
C TYR A 109 8.29 -0.40 13.47
N ILE A 110 8.63 -1.13 12.41
CA ILE A 110 8.96 -0.54 11.11
C ILE A 110 7.81 0.33 10.57
N PRO A 111 6.57 -0.17 10.40
CA PRO A 111 5.48 0.64 9.86
C PRO A 111 5.08 1.79 10.79
N ILE A 112 5.16 1.63 12.12
CA ILE A 112 4.86 2.71 13.08
C ILE A 112 5.87 3.86 12.94
N PHE A 113 7.16 3.55 12.97
CA PHE A 113 8.19 4.58 12.83
C PHE A 113 8.20 5.21 11.44
N ALA A 114 7.98 4.43 10.38
CA ALA A 114 7.82 4.97 9.03
C ALA A 114 6.64 5.94 8.94
N SER A 115 5.49 5.59 9.51
CA SER A 115 4.31 6.45 9.52
C SER A 115 4.55 7.73 10.34
N ALA A 116 5.16 7.60 11.52
CA ALA A 116 5.52 8.73 12.37
C ALA A 116 6.52 9.67 11.68
N GLY A 117 7.56 9.12 11.05
CA GLY A 117 8.54 9.91 10.29
C GLY A 117 7.92 10.65 9.10
N ALA A 118 7.00 10.02 8.37
CA ALA A 118 6.28 10.66 7.28
C ALA A 118 5.39 11.82 7.76
N LEU A 119 4.67 11.64 8.88
CA LEU A 119 3.82 12.67 9.48
C LEU A 119 4.64 13.84 10.03
N LEU A 120 5.77 13.56 10.69
CA LEU A 120 6.67 14.59 11.18
C LEU A 120 7.22 15.44 10.04
N ALA A 121 7.68 14.82 8.95
CA ALA A 121 8.16 15.55 7.78
C ALA A 121 7.07 16.43 7.16
N LEU A 122 5.84 15.91 7.01
CA LEU A 122 4.69 16.67 6.54
C LEU A 122 4.41 17.89 7.42
N PHE A 123 4.40 17.70 8.75
CA PHE A 123 4.16 18.77 9.71
C PHE A 123 5.26 19.84 9.69
N THR A 124 6.52 19.42 9.58
CA THR A 124 7.66 20.33 9.43
C THR A 124 7.52 21.17 8.17
N VAL A 125 7.25 20.56 7.01
CA VAL A 125 7.06 21.29 5.75
C VAL A 125 5.87 22.26 5.85
N TYR A 126 4.77 21.85 6.49
CA TYR A 126 3.61 22.71 6.71
C TYR A 126 3.96 23.96 7.54
N ILE A 127 4.71 23.81 8.63
CA ILE A 127 5.17 24.94 9.45
C ILE A 127 6.07 25.88 8.63
N PHE A 128 7.03 25.35 7.87
CA PHE A 128 7.94 26.18 7.08
C PHE A 128 7.24 26.89 5.91
N SER A 129 6.25 26.24 5.30
CA SER A 129 5.45 26.81 4.21
C SER A 129 4.53 27.93 4.71
N THR A 130 4.10 27.86 5.97
CA THR A 130 3.19 28.86 6.55
C THR A 130 3.98 30.02 7.14
N LYS A 131 4.22 31.08 6.36
CA LYS A 131 4.64 32.39 6.89
C LYS A 131 3.43 33.32 7.02
N ASN A 132 3.14 33.76 8.26
CA ASN A 132 2.06 34.72 8.59
C ASN A 132 0.62 34.31 8.18
N GLY A 133 0.31 33.01 8.09
CA GLY A 133 -1.05 32.53 7.85
C GLY A 133 -1.65 32.87 6.49
N ARG A 134 -0.83 33.29 5.51
CA ARG A 134 -1.25 33.60 4.15
C ARG A 134 -0.51 32.70 3.17
N LEU A 135 -1.27 31.90 2.42
CA LEU A 135 -0.81 31.36 1.15
C LEU A 135 -0.81 32.56 0.19
N GLU A 136 0.36 33.13 -0.12
CA GLU A 136 0.46 34.16 -1.15
C GLU A 136 0.11 33.54 -2.50
N PHE A 137 -1.17 33.64 -2.87
CA PHE A 137 -1.59 33.44 -4.25
C PHE A 137 -1.05 34.62 -5.05
N TYR A 138 0.08 34.41 -5.73
CA TYR A 138 0.56 35.34 -6.74
C TYR A 138 -0.51 35.44 -7.83
N HIS A 139 -1.26 36.55 -7.82
CA HIS A 139 -2.12 36.94 -8.91
C HIS A 139 -1.23 37.28 -10.11
N PHE A 140 -1.35 36.50 -11.19
CA PHE A 140 -0.97 36.94 -12.53
C PHE A 140 -2.07 37.82 -13.11
#